data_AF-A0A1Q8QTY8-F1
#
_entry.id   AF-A0A1Q8QTY8-F1
#
_cell.length_a   1.000
_cell.length_b   1.000
_cell.length_c   1.000
_cell.angle_alpha   90.00
_cell.angle_beta   90.00
_cell.angle_gamma   90.00
#
_symmetry.space_group_name_H-M   'P 1'
#
loop_
_entity.id
_entity.type
_entity.pdbx_description
1 polymer ?
#
loop_
_entity_poly.entity_id
_entity_poly.type
_entity_poly.pdbx_seq_one_letter_code
_entity_poly.pdbx_strand_id
1 'polypeptide(L)' 'MEYIKQNTLTCYNGIMGTGCGECPACKLRSAGLKKYQEKKIRDTTL' A
#
# COMPACT_ATOMS: atom_id res chain seq x y z
N MET A 1 -8.02 6.82 1.47
CA MET A 1 -6.62 6.40 1.72
C MET A 1 -5.63 6.89 0.66
N GLU A 2 -6.10 7.52 -0.43
CA GLU A 2 -5.20 8.00 -1.48
C GLU A 2 -4.18 9.03 -0.99
N TYR A 3 -4.57 9.94 -0.09
CA TYR A 3 -3.64 10.91 0.47
C TYR A 3 -2.42 10.25 1.15
N ILE A 4 -2.64 9.30 2.06
CA ILE A 4 -1.56 8.57 2.72
C ILE A 4 -0.73 7.76 1.73
N LYS A 5 -1.37 7.15 0.72
CA LYS A 5 -0.65 6.38 -0.29
C LYS A 5 0.35 7.24 -1.06
N GLN A 6 -0.04 8.45 -1.47
CA GLN A 6 0.78 9.33 -2.31
C GLN A 6 1.78 10.18 -1.51
N ASN A 7 1.49 10.50 -0.24
CA ASN A 7 2.26 11.47 0.55
C ASN A 7 3.12 10.84 1.65
N THR A 8 3.39 9.53 1.58
CA THR A 8 4.29 8.86 2.54
C THR A 8 5.45 8.16 1.84
N LEU A 9 6.60 8.13 2.50
CA LEU A 9 7.76 7.37 2.08
C LEU A 9 7.82 6.05 2.85
N THR A 10 7.87 4.94 2.12
CA THR A 10 8.10 3.60 2.70
C THR A 10 9.22 2.86 1.98
N CYS A 11 9.49 3.22 0.73
CA CYS A 11 10.51 2.59 -0.09
C CYS A 11 11.91 2.82 0.48
N TYR A 12 12.70 1.75 0.65
CA TYR A 12 14.11 1.85 1.01
C TYR A 12 14.97 2.64 0.02
N ASN A 13 14.52 2.77 -1.23
CA ASN A 13 15.23 3.51 -2.27
C ASN A 13 14.76 4.98 -2.38
N GLY A 14 13.99 5.48 -1.41
CA GLY A 14 13.57 6.90 -1.39
C GLY A 14 12.42 7.25 -2.35
N ILE A 15 11.85 6.29 -3.08
CA ILE A 15 10.73 6.54 -4.00
C ILE A 15 9.42 6.70 -3.21
N MET A 16 8.83 7.89 -3.29
CA MET A 16 7.53 8.22 -2.68
C MET A 16 6.38 7.40 -3.29
N GLY A 17 5.23 7.39 -2.60
CA GLY A 17 4.01 6.85 -3.18
C GLY A 17 3.95 5.32 -3.15
N THR A 18 3.86 4.72 -4.36
CA THR A 18 3.90 3.27 -4.57
C THR A 18 5.29 2.67 -4.33
N GLY A 19 6.34 3.49 -4.43
CA GLY A 19 7.73 3.05 -4.27
C GLY A 19 8.26 2.23 -5.45
N CYS A 20 9.46 1.67 -5.30
CA CYS A 20 10.13 0.90 -6.35
C CYS A 20 9.50 -0.45 -6.70
N GLY A 21 8.54 -0.95 -5.91
CA GLY A 21 7.92 -2.28 -6.12
C GLY A 21 8.79 -3.51 -5.80
N GLU A 22 10.12 -3.37 -5.74
CA GLU A 22 11.03 -4.52 -5.64
C GLU A 22 11.60 -4.75 -4.24
N CYS A 23 11.73 -3.70 -3.43
CA CYS A 23 12.31 -3.81 -2.09
C CYS A 23 11.32 -4.45 -1.08
N PRO A 24 11.83 -5.07 0.01
CA PRO A 24 10.97 -5.73 1.00
C PRO A 24 9.88 -4.85 1.59
N ALA A 25 10.19 -3.57 1.87
CA ALA A 25 9.22 -2.62 2.41
C ALA A 25 8.06 -2.33 1.44
N CYS A 26 8.36 -2.12 0.15
CA CYS A 26 7.34 -1.95 -0.89
C CYS A 26 6.44 -3.19 -1.00
N LYS A 27 7.03 -4.39 -1.02
CA LYS A 27 6.29 -5.66 -1.09
C LYS A 27 5.36 -5.83 0.09
N LEU A 28 5.84 -5.59 1.31
CA LEU A 28 5.03 -5.68 2.53
C LEU A 28 3.88 -4.68 2.53
N ARG A 29 4.15 -3.41 2.22
CA ARG A 29 3.13 -2.34 2.13
C ARG A 29 2.04 -2.69 1.13
N SER A 30 2.40 -3.12 -0.08
CA SER A 30 1.44 -3.50 -1.13
C SER A 30 0.59 -4.69 -0.73
N ALA A 31 1.18 -5.73 -0.12
CA ALA A 31 0.44 -6.89 0.36
C ALA A 31 -0.56 -6.53 1.47
N GLY A 32 -0.14 -5.71 2.45
CA GLY A 32 -1.03 -5.23 3.52
C GLY A 32 -2.19 -4.39 2.99
N LEU A 33 -1.91 -3.48 2.05
CA LEU A 33 -2.93 -2.65 1.41
C LEU A 33 -3.96 -3.50 0.64
N LYS A 34 -3.50 -4.51 -0.11
CA LYS A 34 -4.38 -5.43 -0.84
C LYS A 34 -5.34 -6.14 0.13
N LYS A 35 -4.81 -6.71 1.22
CA LYS A 35 -5.64 -7.36 2.27
C LYS A 35 -6.68 -6.41 2.87
N TYR A 36 -6.29 -5.17 3.15
CA TYR A 36 -7.22 -4.15 3.66
C TYR A 36 -8.34 -3.83 2.66
N GLN A 37 -8.01 -3.69 1.38
CA GLN A 37 -9.00 -3.42 0.32
C GLN A 37 -9.97 -4.60 0.16
N GLU A 38 -9.48 -5.84 0.12
CA GLU A 38 -10.30 -7.05 0.05
C GLU A 38 -11.24 -7.16 1.25
N LYS A 39 -10.77 -6.85 2.47
CA LYS A 39 -11.63 -6.79 3.65
C LYS A 39 -12.70 -5.70 3.48
N LYS A 40 -12.32 -4.48 3.10
CA LYS A 40 -13.26 -3.38 2.94
C LYS A 40 -14.35 -3.67 1.90
N ILE A 41 -13.99 -4.29 0.77
CA ILE A 41 -14.95 -4.70 -0.27
C ILE A 41 -15.96 -5.69 0.33
N ARG A 42 -15.49 -6.75 0.99
CA ARG A 42 -16.37 -7.74 1.64
C ARG A 42 -17.34 -7.10 2.64
N ASP A 43 -16.84 -6.17 3.44
CA ASP A 43 -17.64 -5.46 4.46
C ASP A 43 -18.70 -4.52 3.84
N THR A 44 -18.53 -4.09 2.58
CA THR A 44 -19.44 -3.16 1.89
C THR A 44 -20.47 -3.87 1.00
N THR A 45 -20.26 -5.16 0.71
CA THR A 45 -21.16 -6.00 -0.11
C THR A 45 -22.13 -6.84 0.73
N LEU A 46 -22.19 -6.58 2.04
CA LEU A 46 -23.17 -7.10 3.01
C LEU A 46 -24.24 -6.04 3.27
#